data_AF-A0A0K0DBM7-F1
#
_entry.id   AF-A0A0K0DBM7-F1
#
_cell.length_a   1.000
_cell.length_b   1.000
_cell.length_c   1.000
_cell.angle_alpha   90.00
_cell.angle_beta   90.00
_cell.angle_gamma   90.00
#
_symmetry.space_group_name_H-M   'P 1'
#
loop_
_entity.id
_entity.type
_entity.pdbx_description
1 polymer ?
#
loop_
_entity_poly.entity_id
_entity_poly.type
_entity_poly.pdbx_seq_one_letter_code
_entity_poly.pdbx_strand_id
1 'polypeptide(L)'
;MTKNPSKRLGCVQSQGGEDAIRAHPFFREIDWDALEALRVKPPFKPKIKSKRDANNFDADFTKEEPVLTPTDPAVIRSINQEEFRGFTFVNPHFVY
;
A
#
# COMPACT_ATOMS: atom_id res chain seq x y z
N MET A 1 -4.60 -20.78 -10.13
CA MET A 1 -3.82 -19.61 -10.59
C MET A 1 -3.57 -19.70 -12.10
N THR A 2 -4.51 -19.21 -12.92
CA THR A 2 -4.44 -19.31 -14.39
C THR A 2 -3.32 -18.44 -14.95
N LYS A 3 -2.36 -19.06 -15.65
CA LYS A 3 -1.20 -18.36 -16.23
C LYS A 3 -1.62 -17.38 -17.31
N ASN A 4 -2.47 -17.81 -18.25
CA ASN A 4 -2.93 -16.96 -19.35
C ASN A 4 -3.85 -15.83 -18.82
N PRO A 5 -3.48 -14.53 -19.02
CA PRO A 5 -4.28 -13.41 -18.55
C PRO A 5 -5.66 -13.35 -19.20
N SER A 6 -5.82 -13.75 -20.47
CA SER A 6 -7.12 -13.70 -21.16
C SER A 6 -8.15 -14.71 -20.65
N LYS A 7 -7.75 -15.57 -19.72
CA LYS A 7 -8.62 -16.56 -19.06
C LYS A 7 -8.59 -16.44 -17.54
N ARG A 8 -7.90 -15.43 -16.99
CA ARG A 8 -7.78 -15.25 -15.54
C ARG A 8 -9.02 -14.54 -15.00
N LEU A 9 -9.55 -15.01 -13.88
CA LEU A 9 -10.63 -14.33 -13.15
C LEU A 9 -10.24 -12.85 -12.94
N GLY A 10 -11.16 -11.93 -13.19
CA GLY A 10 -10.88 -10.49 -13.16
C GLY A 10 -10.47 -9.88 -14.51
N CYS A 11 -10.04 -10.69 -15.48
CA CYS A 11 -9.49 -10.19 -16.75
C CYS A 11 -10.39 -10.43 -17.97
N VAL A 12 -11.46 -11.22 -17.81
CA VAL A 12 -12.36 -11.61 -18.92
C VAL A 12 -13.56 -10.67 -18.93
N GLN A 13 -13.56 -9.67 -19.82
CA GLN A 13 -14.62 -8.65 -19.87
C GLN A 13 -16.01 -9.26 -20.10
N SER A 14 -16.11 -10.29 -20.94
CA SER A 14 -17.38 -11.00 -21.20
C SER A 14 -17.90 -11.78 -19.99
N GLN A 15 -17.09 -11.98 -18.95
CA GLN A 15 -17.49 -12.60 -17.69
C GLN A 15 -17.66 -11.57 -16.56
N GLY A 16 -17.64 -10.27 -16.87
CA GLY A 16 -17.83 -9.19 -15.88
C GLY A 16 -16.54 -8.59 -15.32
N GLY A 17 -15.36 -8.87 -15.89
CA GLY A 17 -14.12 -8.21 -15.48
C GLY A 17 -13.84 -8.38 -13.99
N GLU A 18 -13.51 -7.30 -13.28
CA GLU A 18 -13.28 -7.32 -11.83
C GLU A 18 -14.52 -7.67 -11.00
N ASP A 19 -15.73 -7.39 -11.47
CA ASP A 19 -16.97 -7.73 -10.75
C ASP A 19 -17.14 -9.24 -10.62
N ALA A 20 -16.57 -10.01 -11.55
CA ALA A 20 -16.51 -11.46 -11.46
C ALA A 20 -15.74 -11.95 -10.22
N ILE A 21 -14.77 -11.16 -9.72
CA ILE A 21 -14.08 -11.45 -8.46
C ILE A 21 -15.04 -11.26 -7.30
N ARG A 22 -15.77 -10.13 -7.26
CA ARG A 22 -16.73 -9.80 -6.19
C ARG A 22 -17.86 -10.83 -6.09
N ALA A 23 -18.32 -11.34 -7.24
CA ALA A 23 -19.38 -12.34 -7.34
C ALA A 23 -18.90 -13.79 -7.14
N HIS A 24 -17.59 -14.05 -7.04
CA HIS A 24 -17.07 -15.41 -6.93
C HIS A 24 -17.52 -16.07 -5.61
N PRO A 25 -17.92 -17.36 -5.60
CA PRO A 25 -18.47 -18.03 -4.41
C PRO A 25 -17.59 -17.98 -3.16
N PHE A 26 -16.27 -17.86 -3.33
CA PHE A 26 -15.33 -17.68 -2.22
C PHE A 26 -15.63 -16.42 -1.39
N PHE A 27 -16.10 -15.34 -2.02
CA PHE A 27 -16.40 -14.06 -1.36
C PHE A 27 -17.88 -13.85 -1.05
N ARG A 28 -18.71 -14.90 -1.12
CA ARG A 28 -20.17 -14.80 -0.94
C ARG A 28 -20.62 -14.16 0.38
N GLU A 29 -19.77 -14.20 1.41
CA GLU A 29 -20.05 -13.67 2.75
C GLU A 29 -19.47 -12.26 2.96
N ILE A 30 -18.80 -11.70 1.95
CA ILE A 30 -18.21 -10.37 1.99
C ILE A 30 -19.26 -9.35 1.55
N ASP A 31 -19.64 -8.48 2.48
CA ASP A 31 -20.25 -7.19 2.17
C ASP A 31 -19.15 -6.22 1.73
N TRP A 32 -19.08 -5.94 0.42
CA TRP A 32 -18.04 -5.11 -0.18
C TRP A 32 -18.12 -3.64 0.24
N ASP A 33 -19.33 -3.11 0.41
CA ASP A 33 -19.55 -1.72 0.81
C ASP A 33 -19.18 -1.52 2.28
N ALA A 34 -19.54 -2.48 3.15
CA ALA A 34 -19.12 -2.46 4.55
C ALA A 34 -17.61 -2.66 4.71
N LEU A 35 -16.98 -3.49 3.86
CA LEU A 35 -15.54 -3.69 3.86
C LEU A 35 -14.79 -2.42 3.47
N GLU A 36 -15.22 -1.75 2.38
CA GLU A 36 -14.64 -0.48 1.92
C GLU A 36 -14.81 0.63 2.96
N ALA A 37 -15.97 0.69 3.63
CA ALA A 37 -16.24 1.61 4.72
C ALA A 37 -15.55 1.26 6.05
N LEU A 38 -14.66 0.24 6.08
CA LEU A 38 -13.94 -0.25 7.26
C LEU A 38 -14.86 -0.70 8.41
N ARG A 39 -16.09 -1.15 8.11
CA ARG A 39 -17.08 -1.62 9.09
C ARG A 39 -16.99 -3.12 9.37
N VAL A 40 -16.31 -3.88 8.50
CA VAL A 40 -16.02 -5.30 8.75
C VAL A 40 -14.88 -5.40 9.77
N LYS A 41 -15.13 -6.08 10.89
CA LYS A 41 -14.10 -6.31 11.92
C LYS A 41 -12.95 -7.15 11.35
N PRO A 42 -11.69 -6.70 11.41
CA PRO A 42 -10.55 -7.50 10.98
C PRO A 42 -10.44 -8.79 11.82
N PRO A 43 -10.08 -9.93 11.21
CA PRO A 43 -9.93 -11.19 11.93
C PRO A 43 -8.70 -11.19 12.87
N PHE A 44 -7.75 -10.29 12.63
CA PHE A 44 -6.55 -10.13 13.43
C PHE A 44 -6.37 -8.66 13.82
N LYS A 45 -6.04 -8.41 15.09
CA LYS A 45 -5.68 -7.10 15.61
C LYS A 45 -4.21 -7.13 16.04
N PRO A 46 -3.31 -6.36 15.41
CA PRO A 46 -1.90 -6.34 15.80
C PRO A 46 -1.74 -5.79 17.22
N LYS A 47 -0.72 -6.27 17.93
CA LYS A 47 -0.38 -5.77 19.26
C LYS A 47 0.42 -4.48 19.11
N ILE A 48 -0.09 -3.40 19.70
CA ILE A 48 0.54 -2.08 19.71
C ILE A 48 0.52 -1.59 21.16
N LYS A 49 1.69 -1.32 21.72
CA LYS A 49 1.87 -0.91 23.13
C LYS A 49 1.86 0.61 23.30
N SER A 50 2.29 1.37 22.29
CA SER A 50 2.39 2.83 22.35
C SER A 50 2.34 3.48 20.96
N LYS A 51 2.21 4.81 20.92
CA LYS A 51 2.27 5.59 19.67
C LYS A 51 3.61 5.50 18.93
N ARG A 52 4.68 5.08 19.62
CA ARG A 52 6.04 4.91 19.05
C ARG A 52 6.44 3.44 18.93
N ASP A 53 5.48 2.52 19.06
CA ASP A 53 5.76 1.09 19.01
C ASP A 53 6.17 0.66 17.60
N ALA A 54 7.37 0.08 17.47
CA ALA A 54 7.92 -0.45 16.23
C ALA A 54 8.04 -1.99 16.23
N ASN A 55 7.39 -2.70 17.16
CA ASN A 55 7.52 -4.16 17.31
C ASN A 55 7.01 -5.00 16.13
N ASN A 56 6.28 -4.40 15.17
CA ASN A 56 5.82 -5.08 13.95
C ASN A 56 6.75 -4.82 12.74
N PHE A 57 7.87 -4.14 12.96
CA PHE A 57 8.94 -3.95 11.98
C PHE A 57 10.13 -4.85 12.34
N ASP A 58 10.98 -5.13 11.35
CA ASP A 58 12.18 -5.95 11.59
C ASP A 58 13.12 -5.28 12.61
N ALA A 59 13.73 -6.11 13.44
CA ALA A 59 14.70 -5.67 14.43
C ALA A 59 15.97 -5.11 13.76
N ASP A 60 16.31 -5.57 12.57
CA ASP A 60 17.48 -5.09 11.85
C ASP A 60 17.35 -3.60 11.52
N PHE A 61 16.18 -3.14 11.04
CA PHE A 61 15.94 -1.72 10.75
C PHE A 61 15.70 -0.88 12.00
N THR A 62 14.99 -1.40 13.00
CA THR A 62 14.62 -0.62 14.19
C THR A 62 15.79 -0.40 15.16
N LYS A 63 16.90 -1.14 14.99
CA LYS A 63 18.16 -0.95 15.71
C LYS A 63 19.12 0.01 15.02
N GLU A 64 18.90 0.35 13.75
CA GLU A 64 19.71 1.34 13.05
C GLU A 64 19.53 2.73 13.67
N GLU A 65 20.56 3.56 13.55
CA GLU A 65 20.44 4.95 13.94
C GLU A 65 19.50 5.68 12.96
N PRO A 66 18.48 6.41 13.43
CA PRO A 66 17.53 7.11 12.57
C PRO A 66 18.14 8.41 12.03
N VAL A 67 19.25 8.28 11.31
CA VAL A 67 20.03 9.38 10.72
C VAL A 67 20.06 9.25 9.21
N LEU A 68 20.09 10.38 8.51
CA LEU A 68 20.30 10.40 7.07
C LEU A 68 21.78 10.17 6.78
N THR A 69 22.08 9.29 5.84
CA THR A 69 23.45 9.12 5.33
C THR A 69 23.98 10.46 4.82
N PRO A 70 25.17 10.91 5.25
CA PRO A 70 25.77 12.13 4.74
C PRO A 70 25.94 12.08 3.21
N THR A 71 25.64 13.19 2.54
CA THR A 71 25.73 13.29 1.08
C THR A 71 27.02 13.95 0.63
N ASP A 72 27.58 13.49 -0.50
CA ASP A 72 28.72 14.14 -1.14
C ASP A 72 28.24 15.31 -2.02
N PRO A 73 28.66 16.56 -1.75
CA PRO A 73 28.29 17.71 -2.57
C PRO A 73 28.64 17.58 -4.06
N ALA A 74 29.67 16.82 -4.42
CA ALA A 74 30.02 16.58 -5.81
C ALA A 74 28.96 15.73 -6.54
N VAL A 75 28.43 14.71 -5.86
CA VAL A 75 27.33 13.89 -6.37
C VAL A 75 26.10 14.77 -6.55
N ILE A 76 25.72 15.55 -5.53
CA ILE A 76 24.54 16.42 -5.60
C ILE A 76 24.61 17.41 -6.75
N ARG A 77 25.79 18.01 -7.01
CA ARG A 77 25.99 18.94 -8.14
C ARG A 77 25.86 18.30 -9.51
N SER A 78 26.09 16.98 -9.61
CA SER A 78 25.98 16.25 -10.88
C SER A 78 24.55 15.85 -11.24
N ILE A 79 23.61 15.95 -10.29
CA ILE A 79 22.20 15.58 -10.48
C ILE A 79 21.45 16.72 -11.19
N ASN A 80 20.78 16.38 -12.29
CA ASN A 80 19.89 17.29 -13.02
C ASN A 80 18.63 17.60 -12.20
N GLN A 81 18.60 18.77 -11.54
CA GLN A 81 17.49 19.15 -10.65
C GLN A 81 16.16 19.37 -11.39
N GLU A 82 16.18 19.60 -12.70
CA GLU A 82 14.98 19.81 -13.50
C GLU A 82 14.08 18.57 -13.59
N GLU A 83 14.66 17.36 -13.42
CA GLU A 83 13.90 16.10 -13.39
C GLU A 83 12.97 16.01 -12.17
N PHE A 84 13.23 16.80 -11.13
CA PHE A 84 12.40 16.84 -9.92
C PHE A 84 11.39 18.00 -9.92
N ARG A 85 11.29 18.76 -11.03
CA ARG A 85 10.29 19.82 -11.17
C ARG A 85 8.88 19.22 -11.03
N GLY A 86 8.08 19.77 -10.12
CA GLY A 86 6.73 19.27 -9.82
C GLY A 86 6.65 18.19 -8.76
N PHE A 87 7.77 17.85 -8.09
CA PHE A 87 7.78 16.87 -7.00
C PHE A 87 7.03 17.35 -5.73
N THR A 88 6.99 18.66 -5.49
CA THR A 88 6.36 19.22 -4.28
C THR A 88 4.86 18.95 -4.25
N PHE A 89 4.40 18.29 -3.18
CA PHE A 89 3.00 17.98 -2.94
C PHE A 89 2.66 18.12 -1.46
N VAL A 90 1.47 18.66 -1.17
CA VAL A 90 0.85 18.67 0.17
C VAL A 90 -0.57 18.15 0.02
N ASN A 91 -0.95 17.15 0.82
CA ASN A 91 -2.29 16.58 0.75
C ASN A 91 -3.34 17.59 1.26
N PRO A 92 -4.23 18.13 0.41
CA PRO A 92 -5.23 19.11 0.82
C PRO A 92 -6.42 18.48 1.58
N HIS A 93 -6.54 17.15 1.58
CA HIS A 93 -7.62 16.40 2.21
C HIS A 93 -7.20 15.73 3.52
N PHE A 94 -6.00 15.99 4.02
CA PHE A 94 -5.55 15.41 5.28
C PHE A 94 -6.35 16.01 6.46
N VAL A 95 -7.09 15.17 7.17
CA VAL A 95 -7.83 15.53 8.40
C VAL A 95 -7.17 14.79 9.57
N TYR A 96 -6.82 15.53 10.64
CA TYR A 96 -6.18 15.01 11.85
C TYR A 96 -7.18 14.30 12.77
#